data_AF-A0A7V9B3H7-F1
#
_entry.id   AF-A0A7V9B3H7-F1
#
_cell.length_a   1.000
_cell.length_b   1.000
_cell.length_c   1.000
_cell.angle_alpha   90.00
_cell.angle_beta   90.00
_cell.angle_gamma   90.00
#
_symmetry.space_group_name_H-M   'P 1'
#
loop_
_entity.id
_entity.type
_entity.pdbx_description
1 polymer ?
#
loop_
_entity_poly.entity_id
_entity_poly.type
_entity_poly.pdbx_seq_one_letter_code
_entity_poly.pdbx_strand_id
1 'polypeptide(L)' 'MPPAISGIIEGFYGRPWVVEERLLVMRECARWGMTDYVYAPKDDPKHR' A
#
# COMPACT_ATOMS: atom_id res chain seq x y z
N MET A 1 -19.09 5.26 14.45
CA MET A 1 -18.30 5.74 13.29
C MET A 1 -17.55 4.55 12.73
N PRO A 2 -17.45 4.41 11.40
CA PRO A 2 -16.50 3.44 10.84
C PRO A 2 -15.08 3.77 11.34
N PRO A 3 -14.20 2.76 11.47
CA PRO A 3 -12.81 3.02 11.79
C PRO A 3 -12.21 4.00 10.78
N ALA A 4 -11.34 4.90 11.25
CA ALA A 4 -10.61 5.79 10.37
C ALA A 4 -9.67 4.97 9.48
N ILE A 5 -9.63 5.31 8.18
CA ILE A 5 -8.66 4.72 7.24
C ILE A 5 -7.26 5.20 7.66
N SER A 6 -6.35 4.26 7.88
CA SER A 6 -4.99 4.53 8.35
C SER A 6 -4.02 3.55 7.72
N GLY A 7 -3.13 4.05 6.86
CA GLY A 7 -2.22 3.18 6.13
C GLY A 7 -1.50 3.84 4.95
N ILE A 8 -1.06 3.01 4.00
CA ILE A 8 -0.21 3.44 2.87
C ILE A 8 -0.92 3.20 1.54
N ILE A 9 -0.66 4.10 0.58
CA ILE A 9 -1.06 3.97 -0.82
C ILE A 9 0.17 3.81 -1.71
N GLU A 10 0.26 2.70 -2.46
CA GLU A 10 1.25 2.49 -3.52
C GLU A 10 0.80 3.29 -4.76
N GLY A 11 0.84 4.62 -4.68
CA GLY A 11 0.21 5.52 -5.65
C GLY A 11 1.15 6.28 -6.58
N PHE A 12 2.44 5.94 -6.57
CA PHE A 12 3.49 6.64 -7.32
C PHE A 12 3.62 6.14 -8.77
N TYR A 13 4.29 6.95 -9.61
CA TYR A 13 4.80 6.56 -10.92
C TYR A 13 6.16 5.86 -10.77
N GLY A 14 6.49 4.94 -11.68
CA GLY A 14 7.68 4.12 -11.65
C GLY A 14 7.39 2.65 -11.37
N ARG A 15 8.46 1.88 -11.15
CA ARG A 15 8.39 0.44 -10.90
C ARG A 15 7.54 0.16 -9.64
N PRO A 16 6.42 -0.60 -9.76
CA PRO A 16 5.65 -1.05 -8.61
C PRO A 16 6.52 -1.87 -7.66
N TRP A 17 6.15 -1.90 -6.38
CA TRP A 17 6.84 -2.73 -5.41
C TRP A 17 6.71 -4.21 -5.75
N VAL A 18 7.76 -4.99 -5.51
CA VAL A 18 7.66 -6.45 -5.53
C VAL A 18 6.92 -6.95 -4.30
N VAL A 19 6.45 -8.20 -4.33
CA VAL A 19 5.62 -8.77 -3.25
C VAL A 19 6.33 -8.68 -1.89
N GLU A 20 7.64 -8.92 -1.86
CA GLU A 20 8.45 -8.88 -0.65
C GLU A 20 8.52 -7.47 -0.04
N GLU A 21 8.64 -6.45 -0.89
CA GLU A 21 8.62 -5.04 -0.47
C GLU A 21 7.25 -4.65 0.09
N ARG A 22 6.16 -5.10 -0.55
CA ARG A 22 4.80 -4.89 -0.06
C ARG A 22 4.59 -5.52 1.32
N LEU A 23 5.05 -6.77 1.51
CA LEU A 23 4.96 -7.46 2.78
C LEU A 23 5.76 -6.75 3.88
N LEU A 24 6.94 -6.21 3.54
CA LEU A 24 7.73 -5.40 4.46
C LEU A 24 6.97 -4.15 4.90
N VAL A 25 6.43 -3.38 3.94
CA VAL A 25 5.65 -2.17 4.20
C VAL A 25 4.43 -2.48 5.06
N MET A 26 3.68 -3.53 4.74
CA MET A 26 2.51 -3.95 5.52
C MET A 26 2.87 -4.31 6.97
N ARG A 27 4.02 -4.97 7.19
CA ARG A 27 4.50 -5.30 8.54
C ARG A 27 4.85 -4.05 9.34
N GLU A 28 5.53 -3.08 8.73
CA GLU A 28 5.87 -1.82 9.41
C GLU A 28 4.62 -0.97 9.70
N CYS A 29 3.68 -0.90 8.76
CA CYS A 29 2.36 -0.30 9.00
C CYS A 29 1.66 -0.92 10.21
N ALA A 30 1.62 -2.26 10.29
CA ALA A 30 0.99 -2.96 11.41
C ALA A 30 1.69 -2.65 12.74
N ARG A 31 3.02 -2.51 12.76
CA ARG A 31 3.78 -2.10 13.96
C ARG A 31 3.40 -0.70 14.45
N TRP A 32 2.91 0.17 13.57
CA TRP A 32 2.42 1.50 13.91
C TRP A 32 0.90 1.57 14.11
N GLY A 33 0.20 0.43 14.12
CA GLY A 33 -1.25 0.38 14.30
C GLY A 33 -2.06 0.83 13.07
N MET A 34 -1.43 0.88 11.90
CA MET A 34 -2.11 1.13 10.63
C MET A 34 -2.72 -0.17 10.09
N THR A 35 -3.87 -0.05 9.43
CA THR A 35 -4.70 -1.19 9.00
C THR A 35 -4.88 -1.29 7.49
N ASP A 36 -4.58 -0.22 6.75
CA ASP A 36 -4.95 -0.09 5.35
C ASP A 36 -3.74 -0.14 4.42
N TYR A 37 -3.92 -0.78 3.27
CA TYR A 37 -2.97 -0.74 2.17
C TYR A 37 -3.74 -0.59 0.87
N VAL A 38 -3.49 0.50 0.14
CA VAL A 38 -4.17 0.81 -1.12
C VAL A 38 -3.24 0.48 -2.28
N TYR A 39 -3.63 -0.54 -3.04
CA TYR A 39 -2.97 -0.90 -4.30
C TYR A 39 -3.39 0.09 -5.40
N ALA A 40 -2.51 1.04 -5.75
CA ALA A 40 -2.79 1.99 -6.81
C ALA A 40 -1.61 2.39 -7.74
N PRO A 41 -0.71 1.45 -8.11
CA PRO A 41 0.50 1.78 -8.86
C PRO A 41 0.14 2.33 -10.25
N LYS A 42 0.68 3.50 -10.60
CA LYS A 42 0.25 4.21 -11.82
C LYS A 42 0.71 3.58 -13.12
N ASP A 43 1.77 2.79 -13.05
CA ASP A 43 2.39 2.13 -14.21
C ASP A 43 1.95 0.67 -14.37
N ASP A 44 1.03 0.15 -13.54
CA ASP A 44 0.41 -1.16 -13.76
C ASP A 44 -0.72 -1.04 -14.82
N PRO A 45 -0.58 -1.66 -16.02
CA PRO A 45 -1.59 -1.59 -17.07
C PRO A 45 -2.95 -2.19 -16.69
N LYS A 46 -3.02 -3.03 -15.65
CA LYS A 46 -4.27 -3.62 -15.15
C LYS A 46 -4.95 -2.76 -14.09
N HIS A 47 -4.25 -1.76 -13.57
CA HIS A 47 -4.79 -0.86 -12.55
C HIS A 47 -5.56 0.33 -13.17
N ARG A 48 -5.23 0.73 -14.40
CA ARG A 48 -5.85 1.86 -15.11
C ARG A 48 -6.78 1.40 -16.23
#